data_AF-A0A3B5Q0S5-F1
#
_entry.id   AF-A0A3B5Q0S5-F1
#
_cell.length_a   1.000
_cell.length_b   1.000
_cell.length_c   1.000
_cell.angle_alpha   90.00
_cell.angle_beta   90.00
_cell.angle_gamma   90.00
#
_symmetry.space_group_name_H-M   'P 1'
#
loop_
_entity.id
_entity.type
_entity.pdbx_description
1 polymer ?
#
loop_
_entity_poly.entity_id
_entity_poly.type
_entity_poly.pdbx_seq_one_letter_code
_entity_poly.pdbx_strand_id
1 'polypeptide(L)'
;MLLTRAFLLLGFVSVIPVASKKRIISVQQIRPRSKTMQLALDPSVKSYLSHTSASNIANLSLSPWTYIDSYNSSRLPQKILQANCSTFGCLNLQGRGEDATLQVKPIKYQVLVLYRTLKKRNNNKKGKKQNKYIFMLGTEEITVGCTCVRPTVIPQE
;
A
#
# COMPACT_ATOMS: atom_id res chain seq x y z
N MET A 1 9.44 -70.52 -23.67
CA MET A 1 9.54 -69.05 -23.48
C MET A 1 8.79 -68.36 -24.61
N LEU A 2 7.52 -68.03 -24.38
CA LEU A 2 6.68 -67.25 -25.29
C LEU A 2 7.03 -65.76 -25.14
N LEU A 3 7.28 -65.07 -26.26
CA LEU A 3 7.23 -63.59 -26.35
C LEU A 3 6.79 -63.22 -27.78
N THR A 4 5.53 -63.49 -28.11
CA THR A 4 4.88 -62.95 -29.31
C THR A 4 4.46 -61.51 -29.03
N ARG A 5 5.18 -60.55 -29.61
CA ARG A 5 4.82 -59.12 -29.58
C ARG A 5 3.62 -58.87 -30.52
N ALA A 6 2.43 -58.80 -29.94
CA ALA A 6 1.26 -58.25 -30.62
C ALA A 6 1.31 -56.71 -30.52
N PHE A 7 1.60 -56.03 -31.63
CA PHE A 7 1.36 -54.59 -31.75
C PHE A 7 -0.01 -54.38 -32.41
N LEU A 8 -1.04 -54.17 -31.59
CA LEU A 8 -2.34 -53.71 -32.05
C LEU A 8 -2.24 -52.21 -32.34
N LEU A 9 -2.31 -51.83 -33.62
CA LEU A 9 -2.45 -50.44 -34.06
C LEU A 9 -3.86 -49.94 -33.76
N LEU A 10 -4.06 -49.37 -32.57
CA LEU A 10 -5.27 -48.61 -32.27
C LEU A 10 -5.13 -47.22 -32.91
N GLY A 11 -5.85 -47.02 -34.01
CA GLY A 11 -5.95 -45.72 -34.68
C GLY A 11 -6.62 -44.69 -33.78
N PHE A 12 -5.90 -43.61 -33.47
CA PHE A 12 -6.49 -42.43 -32.85
C PHE A 12 -7.23 -41.63 -33.93
N VAL A 13 -8.57 -41.67 -33.90
CA VAL A 13 -9.40 -40.70 -34.62
C VAL A 13 -9.27 -39.38 -33.87
N SER A 14 -8.44 -38.47 -34.39
CA SER A 14 -8.33 -37.12 -33.89
C SER A 14 -9.59 -36.34 -34.21
N VAL A 15 -10.48 -36.16 -33.23
CA VAL A 15 -11.58 -35.20 -33.33
C VAL A 15 -10.96 -33.80 -33.27
N ILE A 16 -10.87 -33.14 -34.42
CA ILE A 16 -10.42 -31.73 -34.49
C ILE A 16 -11.52 -30.87 -33.86
N PRO A 17 -11.25 -30.12 -32.78
CA PRO A 17 -12.22 -29.13 -32.32
C PRO A 17 -12.27 -28.02 -33.35
N VAL A 18 -13.44 -27.81 -33.95
CA VAL A 18 -13.72 -26.62 -34.77
C VAL A 18 -13.46 -25.39 -33.89
N ALA A 19 -12.44 -24.63 -34.26
CA ALA A 19 -12.08 -23.40 -33.59
C ALA A 19 -13.19 -22.36 -33.77
N SER A 20 -14.10 -22.29 -32.80
CA SER A 20 -15.02 -21.16 -32.68
C SER A 20 -14.20 -19.90 -32.40
N LYS A 21 -14.15 -19.02 -33.39
CA LYS A 21 -13.45 -17.74 -33.37
C LYS A 21 -14.15 -16.83 -32.35
N LYS A 22 -13.87 -17.01 -31.05
CA LYS A 22 -14.25 -16.03 -30.03
C LYS A 22 -13.55 -14.73 -30.40
N ARG A 23 -14.32 -13.74 -30.84
CA ARG A 23 -13.85 -12.36 -30.96
C ARG A 23 -13.38 -11.95 -29.58
N ILE A 24 -12.07 -11.96 -29.36
CA ILE A 24 -11.45 -11.24 -28.27
C ILE A 24 -11.71 -9.78 -28.60
N ILE A 25 -12.75 -9.22 -27.98
CA ILE A 25 -12.94 -7.77 -27.96
C ILE A 25 -11.70 -7.26 -27.25
N SER A 26 -10.78 -6.67 -28.02
CA SER A 26 -9.71 -5.87 -27.47
C SER A 26 -10.42 -4.72 -26.74
N VAL A 27 -10.56 -4.87 -25.43
CA VAL A 27 -10.91 -3.75 -24.55
C VAL A 27 -9.77 -2.78 -24.74
N GLN A 28 -10.00 -1.80 -25.60
CA GLN A 28 -9.11 -0.69 -25.82
C GLN A 28 -9.02 -0.02 -24.45
N GLN A 29 -7.94 -0.34 -23.71
CA GLN A 29 -7.63 0.29 -22.44
C GLN A 29 -7.58 1.78 -22.76
N ILE A 30 -8.67 2.48 -22.43
CA ILE A 30 -8.72 3.93 -22.39
C ILE A 30 -7.67 4.28 -21.36
N ARG A 31 -6.43 4.51 -21.80
CA ARG A 31 -5.41 5.07 -20.94
C ARG A 31 -5.97 6.42 -20.53
N PRO A 32 -6.30 6.63 -19.24
CA PRO A 32 -6.72 7.94 -18.82
C PRO A 32 -5.60 8.90 -19.23
N ARG A 33 -5.95 9.95 -19.99
CA ARG A 33 -5.00 11.02 -20.32
C ARG A 33 -4.59 11.65 -18.99
N SER A 34 -3.47 11.21 -18.45
CA SER A 34 -2.81 11.83 -17.32
C SER A 34 -2.49 13.27 -17.72
N LYS A 35 -3.28 14.23 -17.21
CA LYS A 35 -2.99 15.66 -17.36
C LYS A 35 -1.80 15.95 -16.44
N THR A 36 -0.64 16.24 -17.02
CA THR A 36 0.49 16.75 -16.25
C THR A 36 0.16 18.18 -15.84
N MET A 37 0.19 18.47 -14.54
CA MET A 37 -0.04 19.80 -13.98
C MET A 37 1.28 20.43 -13.51
N GLN A 38 1.35 21.75 -13.50
CA GLN A 38 2.40 22.49 -12.81
C GLN A 38 2.21 22.26 -11.31
N LEU A 39 3.20 21.65 -10.65
CA LEU A 39 3.21 21.48 -9.20
C LEU A 39 4.07 22.58 -8.60
N ALA A 40 3.44 23.52 -7.89
CA ALA A 40 4.12 24.46 -7.01
C ALA A 40 3.84 24.03 -5.56
N LEU A 41 4.90 23.75 -4.81
CA LEU A 41 4.79 23.49 -3.37
C LEU A 41 4.92 24.81 -2.64
N ASP A 42 3.94 25.13 -1.80
CA ASP A 42 4.02 26.28 -0.92
C ASP A 42 5.22 26.10 0.05
N PRO A 43 6.15 27.07 0.16
CA PRO A 43 7.27 26.98 1.09
C PRO A 43 6.88 26.70 2.54
N SER A 44 5.69 27.11 2.97
CA SER A 44 5.14 26.83 4.31
C SER A 44 4.98 25.33 4.57
N VAL A 45 4.83 24.50 3.54
CA VAL A 45 4.75 23.04 3.68
C VAL A 45 5.99 22.48 4.40
N LYS A 46 7.16 23.11 4.26
CA LYS A 46 8.40 22.63 4.90
C LYS A 46 8.28 22.51 6.42
N SER A 47 7.58 23.43 7.10
CA SER A 47 7.43 23.35 8.56
C SER A 47 6.65 22.09 8.96
N TYR A 48 5.57 21.78 8.25
CA TYR A 48 4.76 20.58 8.49
C TYR A 48 5.54 19.27 8.25
N LEU A 49 6.52 19.27 7.35
CA LEU A 49 7.40 18.11 7.14
C LEU A 49 8.48 17.98 8.23
N SER A 50 8.70 19.01 9.04
CA SER A 50 9.72 19.05 10.10
C SER A 50 9.14 18.87 11.51
N HIS A 51 7.83 19.08 11.72
CA HIS A 51 7.21 18.87 13.02
C HIS A 51 7.09 17.38 13.35
N THR A 52 8.01 16.92 14.20
CA THR A 52 8.12 15.53 14.67
C THR A 52 7.82 15.44 16.18
N SER A 53 7.03 16.35 16.74
CA SER A 53 6.66 16.27 18.17
C SER A 53 5.51 15.29 18.34
N ALA A 54 5.85 14.04 18.65
CA ALA A 54 4.88 13.05 19.11
C ALA A 54 4.18 13.59 20.37
N SER A 55 2.85 13.68 20.33
CA SER A 55 2.05 14.09 21.48
C SER A 55 2.25 13.09 22.63
N ASN A 56 2.25 13.59 23.87
CA ASN A 56 2.29 12.76 25.08
C ASN A 56 1.07 11.82 25.19
N ILE A 57 0.01 12.06 24.41
CA ILE A 57 -1.18 11.21 24.33
C ILE A 57 -0.85 9.74 24.03
N ALA A 58 0.22 9.48 23.27
CA ALA A 58 0.63 8.13 22.92
C ALA A 58 1.00 7.29 24.16
N ASN A 59 1.56 7.93 25.19
CA ASN A 59 1.91 7.29 26.46
C ASN A 59 0.77 7.32 27.48
N LEU A 60 -0.13 8.29 27.38
CA LEU A 60 -1.27 8.45 28.30
C LEU A 60 -2.51 7.65 27.89
N SER A 61 -2.48 7.05 26.70
CA SER A 61 -3.55 6.21 26.18
C SER A 61 -3.63 4.87 26.91
N LEU A 62 -4.85 4.35 27.11
CA LEU A 62 -5.08 2.97 27.56
C LEU A 62 -4.61 1.95 26.52
N SER A 63 -4.48 2.34 25.27
CA SER A 63 -3.86 1.55 24.20
C SER A 63 -2.61 2.29 23.73
N PRO A 64 -1.47 2.20 24.45
CA PRO A 64 -0.29 3.00 24.17
C PRO A 64 0.39 2.61 22.86
N TRP A 65 1.12 3.55 22.26
CA TRP A 65 1.92 3.31 21.06
C TRP A 65 3.22 4.08 21.05
N THR A 66 4.19 3.58 20.30
CA THR A 66 5.40 4.31 19.91
C THR A 66 5.31 4.73 18.45
N TYR A 67 6.19 5.62 18.00
CA TYR A 67 6.28 5.97 16.58
C TYR A 67 7.53 5.35 15.95
N ILE A 68 7.36 4.76 14.78
CA ILE A 68 8.45 4.29 13.92
C ILE A 68 8.50 5.16 12.65
N ASP A 69 9.72 5.44 12.19
CA ASP A 69 9.92 6.22 10.98
C ASP A 69 9.74 5.36 9.72
N SER A 70 8.77 5.70 8.89
CA SER A 70 8.69 5.23 7.50
C SER A 70 9.45 6.21 6.60
N TYR A 71 10.67 5.84 6.19
CA TYR A 71 11.49 6.65 5.31
C TYR A 71 11.45 6.16 3.85
N ASN A 72 11.18 7.06 2.91
CA ASN A 72 11.25 6.81 1.48
C ASN A 72 11.88 8.03 0.78
N SER A 73 13.10 7.86 0.25
CA SER A 73 13.86 8.94 -0.41
C SER A 73 13.23 9.48 -1.70
N SER A 74 12.31 8.72 -2.29
CA SER A 74 11.59 9.07 -3.52
C SER A 74 10.16 9.53 -3.24
N ARG A 75 9.80 9.81 -1.99
CA ARG A 75 8.47 10.30 -1.58
C ARG A 75 8.56 11.68 -0.94
N LEU A 76 7.51 12.48 -1.06
CA LEU A 76 7.29 13.68 -0.25
C LEU A 76 5.99 13.51 0.56
N PRO A 77 6.02 13.65 1.90
CA PRO A 77 7.22 13.73 2.75
C PRO A 77 8.08 12.46 2.68
N GLN A 78 9.40 12.63 2.85
CA GLN A 78 10.32 11.50 2.88
C GLN A 78 10.13 10.66 4.14
N LYS A 79 9.92 11.30 5.29
CA LYS A 79 9.64 10.65 6.57
C LYS A 79 8.16 10.77 6.91
N ILE A 80 7.54 9.66 7.28
CA ILE A 80 6.18 9.61 7.85
C ILE A 80 6.27 8.79 9.14
N LEU A 81 5.75 9.32 10.24
CA LEU A 81 5.64 8.56 11.49
C LEU A 81 4.48 7.57 11.41
N GLN A 82 4.76 6.33 11.76
CA GLN A 82 3.77 5.26 11.87
C GLN A 82 3.63 4.89 13.33
N ALA A 83 2.43 4.93 13.88
CA ALA A 83 2.17 4.43 15.22
C ALA A 83 2.31 2.90 15.25
N ASN A 84 3.00 2.40 16.27
CA ASN A 84 3.19 0.99 16.55
C ASN A 84 2.65 0.69 17.96
N CYS A 85 1.55 -0.06 18.03
CA CYS A 85 0.89 -0.36 19.29
C CYS A 85 1.81 -1.17 20.21
N SER A 86 1.91 -0.77 21.47
CA SER A 86 2.88 -1.35 22.41
C SER A 86 2.35 -2.57 23.17
N THR A 87 1.04 -2.80 23.13
CA THR A 87 0.35 -3.89 23.83
C THR A 87 -0.64 -4.59 22.91
N PHE A 88 -1.12 -5.77 23.31
CA PHE A 88 -2.14 -6.53 22.57
C PHE A 88 -3.56 -6.29 23.12
N GLY A 89 -3.67 -6.17 24.44
CA GLY A 89 -4.83 -5.74 25.20
C GLY A 89 -4.67 -4.31 25.74
N CYS A 90 -5.77 -3.74 26.21
CA CYS A 90 -5.77 -2.37 26.71
C CYS A 90 -5.30 -2.34 28.16
N LEU A 91 -4.55 -1.32 28.55
CA LEU A 91 -4.17 -1.12 29.95
C LEU A 91 -5.41 -0.90 30.82
N ASN A 92 -5.43 -1.53 31.98
CA ASN A 92 -6.45 -1.26 33.00
C ASN A 92 -6.20 0.10 33.68
N LEU A 93 -7.26 0.66 34.28
CA LEU A 93 -7.20 1.98 34.93
C LEU A 93 -6.27 2.01 36.15
N GLN A 94 -5.98 0.85 36.74
CA GLN A 94 -5.08 0.73 37.89
C GLN A 94 -3.60 0.64 37.49
N GLY A 95 -3.28 0.59 36.19
CA GLY A 95 -1.92 0.46 35.68
C GLY A 95 -1.24 -0.89 35.97
N ARG A 96 -2.02 -1.94 36.31
CA ARG A 96 -1.51 -3.25 36.75
C ARG A 96 -1.36 -4.29 35.63
N GLY A 97 -1.39 -3.85 34.37
CA GLY A 97 -1.30 -4.72 33.20
C GLY A 97 -2.46 -4.52 32.22
N GLU A 98 -2.65 -5.50 31.35
CA GLU A 98 -3.63 -5.48 30.27
C GLU A 98 -4.97 -6.11 30.72
N ASP A 99 -6.08 -5.49 30.36
CA ASP A 99 -7.43 -6.04 30.39
C ASP A 99 -7.64 -6.93 29.15
N ALA A 100 -7.64 -8.24 29.37
CA ALA A 100 -7.80 -9.25 28.32
C ALA A 100 -9.20 -9.26 27.69
N THR A 101 -10.18 -8.57 28.27
CA THR A 101 -11.52 -8.45 27.68
C THR A 101 -11.58 -7.42 26.55
N LEU A 102 -10.54 -6.60 26.41
CA LEU A 102 -10.43 -5.55 25.41
C LEU A 102 -9.23 -5.81 24.49
N GLN A 103 -9.30 -5.26 23.27
CA GLN A 103 -8.25 -5.40 22.28
C GLN A 103 -7.72 -4.05 21.83
N VAL A 104 -6.42 -4.00 21.60
CA VAL A 104 -5.81 -2.84 20.94
C VAL A 104 -5.90 -3.00 19.43
N LYS A 105 -6.33 -1.95 18.73
CA LYS A 105 -6.35 -1.88 17.27
C LYS A 105 -5.67 -0.62 16.75
N PRO A 106 -4.91 -0.72 15.64
CA PRO A 106 -4.33 0.46 14.99
C PRO A 106 -5.43 1.31 14.33
N ILE A 107 -5.32 2.63 14.44
CA ILE A 107 -6.16 3.59 13.72
C ILE A 107 -5.44 3.92 12.40
N LYS A 108 -6.09 3.61 11.28
CA LYS A 108 -5.55 3.81 9.93
C LYS A 108 -6.07 5.11 9.31
N TYR A 109 -5.22 5.76 8.52
CA TYR A 109 -5.57 6.96 7.76
C TYR A 109 -4.90 6.94 6.38
N GLN A 110 -5.61 7.42 5.35
CA GLN A 110 -5.05 7.55 4.01
C GLN A 110 -4.49 8.96 3.80
N VAL A 111 -3.19 9.07 3.58
CA VAL A 111 -2.51 10.34 3.29
C VAL A 111 -2.16 10.48 1.82
N LEU A 112 -2.17 11.71 1.33
CA LEU A 112 -1.64 12.04 0.01
C LEU A 112 -0.12 12.18 0.08
N VAL A 113 0.57 11.60 -0.91
CA VAL A 113 2.02 11.67 -1.05
C VAL A 113 2.40 11.95 -2.49
N LEU A 114 3.59 12.52 -2.70
CA LEU A 114 4.14 12.70 -4.04
C LEU A 114 5.34 11.79 -4.25
N TYR A 115 5.27 10.91 -5.26
CA TYR A 115 6.39 10.06 -5.64
C TYR A 115 7.22 10.69 -6.75
N ARG A 116 8.51 10.85 -6.48
CA ARG A 116 9.52 11.27 -7.44
C ARG A 116 9.91 10.09 -8.31
N THR A 117 9.65 10.18 -9.61
CA THR A 117 10.07 9.18 -10.60
C THR A 117 10.90 9.79 -11.71
N LEU A 118 11.75 8.98 -12.35
CA LEU A 118 12.60 9.41 -13.45
C LEU A 118 11.76 9.60 -14.71
N LYS A 119 11.88 10.75 -15.37
CA LYS A 119 11.27 10.94 -16.68
C LYS A 119 11.99 10.04 -17.69
N LYS A 120 11.26 9.11 -18.31
CA LYS A 120 11.80 8.31 -19.43
C LYS A 120 12.32 9.25 -20.51
N ARG A 121 13.56 9.05 -20.95
CA ARG A 121 14.13 9.80 -22.07
C ARG A 121 13.39 9.41 -23.35
N ASN A 122 12.96 10.41 -24.12
CA ASN A 122 12.80 10.21 -25.55
C ASN A 122 14.21 10.34 -26.15
N ASN A 123 14.69 9.30 -26.84
CA ASN A 123 16.06 9.18 -27.36
C ASN A 123 16.46 10.23 -28.43
N ASN A 124 15.65 11.27 -28.67
CA ASN A 124 15.78 12.17 -29.82
C ASN A 124 16.44 13.53 -29.53
N LYS A 125 16.99 13.81 -28.34
CA LYS A 125 17.68 15.09 -28.09
C LYS A 125 19.05 14.90 -27.42
N LYS A 126 20.11 15.05 -28.24
CA LYS A 126 21.49 15.29 -27.80
C LYS A 126 21.56 16.66 -27.13
N GLY A 127 21.53 16.70 -25.80
CA GLY A 127 21.72 17.93 -25.03
C GLY A 127 21.63 17.68 -23.53
N LYS A 128 22.65 18.16 -22.78
CA LYS A 128 22.87 18.12 -21.31
C LYS A 128 22.04 17.12 -20.50
N LYS A 129 22.72 16.13 -19.90
CA LYS A 129 22.21 15.18 -18.88
C LYS A 129 21.65 15.92 -17.64
N GLN A 130 20.46 16.49 -17.71
CA GLN A 130 19.67 16.79 -16.51
C GLN A 130 18.69 15.63 -16.30
N ASN A 131 18.88 14.89 -15.20
CA ASN A 131 17.89 13.91 -14.74
C ASN A 131 16.62 14.67 -14.36
N LYS A 132 15.68 14.81 -15.30
CA LYS A 132 14.41 15.48 -15.04
C LYS A 132 13.51 14.50 -14.31
N TYR A 133 13.18 14.78 -13.06
CA TYR A 133 12.20 14.01 -12.30
C TYR A 133 10.78 14.51 -12.62
N ILE A 134 9.80 13.63 -12.51
CA ILE A 134 8.38 13.97 -12.45
C ILE A 134 7.82 13.51 -11.10
N PHE A 135 6.87 14.26 -10.56
CA PHE A 135 6.15 13.89 -9.33
C PHE A 135 4.79 13.32 -9.70
N MET A 136 4.50 12.14 -9.19
CA MET A 136 3.20 11.49 -9.34
C MET A 136 2.47 11.56 -8.00
N LEU A 137 1.21 12.03 -8.03
CA LEU A 137 0.34 12.00 -6.85
C LEU A 137 -0.04 10.55 -6.54
N GLY A 138 0.03 10.19 -5.26
CA GLY A 138 -0.37 8.88 -4.75
C GLY A 138 -0.97 8.98 -3.35
N THR A 139 -1.39 7.84 -2.83
CA THR A 139 -1.94 7.68 -1.49
C THR A 139 -1.21 6.57 -0.76
N GLU A 140 -0.94 6.76 0.53
CA GLU A 140 -0.43 5.72 1.43
C GLU A 140 -1.35 5.56 2.65
N GLU A 141 -1.52 4.32 3.11
CA GLU A 141 -2.15 4.04 4.39
C GLU A 141 -1.09 4.16 5.51
N ILE A 142 -1.42 4.96 6.52
CA ILE A 142 -0.57 5.16 7.70
C ILE A 142 -1.33 4.82 8.96
N THR A 143 -0.59 4.47 10.01
CA THR A 143 -1.13 4.27 11.36
C THR A 143 -0.89 5.53 12.15
N VAL A 144 -1.95 6.20 12.60
CA VAL A 144 -1.85 7.50 13.30
C VAL A 144 -1.87 7.34 14.82
N GLY A 145 -2.35 6.21 15.31
CA GLY A 145 -2.42 5.88 16.73
C GLY A 145 -3.01 4.49 16.94
N CYS A 146 -3.29 4.17 18.19
CA CYS A 146 -3.96 2.94 18.57
C CYS A 146 -5.18 3.26 19.44
N THR A 147 -6.21 2.42 19.36
CA THR A 147 -7.42 2.55 20.15
C THR A 147 -7.77 1.24 20.84
N CYS A 148 -8.57 1.35 21.89
CA CYS A 148 -9.09 0.22 22.64
C CYS A 148 -10.50 -0.11 22.17
N VAL A 149 -10.75 -1.38 21.83
CA VAL A 149 -12.05 -1.84 21.33
C VAL A 149 -12.54 -3.05 22.10
N ARG A 150 -13.86 -3.23 22.13
CA ARG A 150 -14.48 -4.48 22.53
C ARG A 150 -14.35 -5.51 21.41
N PRO A 151 -14.26 -6.82 21.73
CA PRO A 151 -14.24 -7.88 20.73
C PRO A 151 -15.58 -8.03 19.99
N THR A 152 -16.68 -7.53 20.58
CA THR A 152 -18.03 -7.59 20.02
C THR A 152 -18.67 -6.20 19.95
N VAL A 153 -19.52 -6.00 18.94
CA VAL A 153 -20.32 -4.77 18.76
C VAL A 153 -21.48 -4.79 19.74
N ILE A 154 -21.71 -3.68 20.44
CA ILE A 154 -22.91 -3.47 21.25
C ILE A 154 -23.82 -2.49 20.50
N PRO A 155 -25.05 -2.89 20.12
CA PRO A 155 -26.02 -1.99 19.49
C PRO A 155 -26.35 -0.81 20.41
N GLN A 156 -26.58 0.36 19.83
CA GLN A 156 -27.14 1.49 20.56
C GLN A 156 -28.66 1.35 20.57
N GLU A 157 -29.27 1.45 21.76
CA GLU A 157 -30.72 1.50 21.95
C GLU A 157 -31.27 2.91 21.69
#